data_AF-Q8S4Y5-F1
#
_entry.id   AF-Q8S4Y5-F1
#
_cell.length_a   1.000
_cell.length_b   1.000
_cell.length_c   1.000
_cell.angle_alpha   90.00
_cell.angle_beta   90.00
_cell.angle_gamma   90.00
#
_symmetry.space_group_name_H-M   'P 1'
#
loop_
_entity.id
_entity.type
_entity.pdbx_description
1 polymer ?
#
loop_
_entity_poly.entity_id
_entity_poly.type
_entity_poly.pdbx_seq_one_letter_code
_entity_poly.pdbx_strand_id
1 'polypeptide(L)'
;AALNPRFSNFTVSQFKRLLGVKPTRKGDLKGIPILTHPKLLELPQEFDARVAWPNCSTIGRILDQGHCGSCWAFGAVESLSDRFCIHYGLNISLSANDLLACCGFLCGDG
;
A
#
# COMPACT_ATOMS: atom_id res chain seq x y z
N ALA A 1 3.99 21.48 -11.58
CA ALA A 1 4.75 20.91 -10.45
C ALA A 1 5.00 22.03 -9.43
N ALA A 2 4.99 21.72 -8.14
CA ALA A 2 5.27 22.67 -7.06
C ALA A 2 6.34 22.11 -6.11
N LEU A 3 7.09 22.99 -5.44
CA LEU A 3 8.11 22.61 -4.47
C LEU A 3 7.44 22.19 -3.15
N ASN A 4 7.80 21.01 -2.64
CA ASN A 4 7.40 20.56 -1.30
C ASN A 4 8.55 20.82 -0.32
N PRO A 5 8.36 21.65 0.73
CA PRO A 5 9.40 21.96 1.72
C PRO A 5 10.05 20.72 2.34
N ARG A 6 9.30 19.63 2.52
CA ARG A 6 9.79 18.36 3.07
C ARG A 6 11.01 17.82 2.32
N PHE A 7 11.06 18.03 1.01
CA PHE A 7 12.09 17.48 0.14
C PHE A 7 13.05 18.53 -0.41
N SER A 8 12.94 19.79 0.03
CA SER A 8 13.68 20.93 -0.51
C SER A 8 15.21 20.76 -0.47
N ASN A 9 15.73 20.06 0.54
CA ASN A 9 17.15 19.83 0.76
C ASN A 9 17.56 18.35 0.66
N PHE A 10 16.78 17.51 -0.02
CA PHE A 10 17.11 16.11 -0.16
C PHE A 10 18.21 15.89 -1.21
N THR A 11 19.23 15.10 -0.86
CA THR A 11 20.14 14.52 -1.84
C THR A 11 19.47 13.37 -2.59
N VAL A 12 20.03 13.00 -3.74
CA VAL A 12 19.57 11.82 -4.49
C VAL A 12 19.63 10.55 -3.63
N SER A 13 20.63 10.39 -2.76
CA SER A 13 20.73 9.23 -1.88
C SER A 13 19.65 9.21 -0.80
N GLN A 14 19.26 10.36 -0.26
CA GLN A 14 18.15 10.48 0.68
C GLN A 14 16.81 10.16 0.00
N PHE A 15 16.61 10.62 -1.24
CA PHE A 15 15.43 10.23 -2.02
C PHE A 15 15.37 8.73 -2.28
N LYS A 16 16.49 8.11 -2.67
CA LYS A 16 16.55 6.67 -2.92
C LYS A 16 16.19 5.84 -1.69
N ARG A 17 16.45 6.33 -0.47
CA ARG A 17 16.03 5.63 0.77
C ARG A 17 14.51 5.52 0.92
N LEU A 18 13.73 6.38 0.27
CA LEU A 18 12.27 6.29 0.28
C LEU A 18 11.74 5.23 -0.70
N LEU A 19 12.57 4.79 -1.66
CA LEU A 19 12.20 3.87 -2.74
C LEU A 19 12.59 2.44 -2.36
N GLY A 20 11.81 1.85 -1.47
CA GLY A 20 12.19 0.58 -0.83
C GLY A 20 11.65 -0.70 -1.45
N VAL A 21 10.90 -0.63 -2.56
CA VAL A 21 10.33 -1.82 -3.21
C VAL A 21 11.35 -2.52 -4.10
N LYS A 22 11.40 -3.85 -4.03
CA LYS A 22 12.23 -4.68 -4.90
C LYS A 22 11.44 -5.33 -6.03
N PRO A 23 12.09 -5.67 -7.16
CA PRO A 23 11.44 -6.41 -8.23
C PRO A 23 10.92 -7.76 -7.73
N THR A 24 9.70 -8.09 -8.13
CA THR A 24 9.10 -9.41 -7.90
C THR A 24 10.01 -10.50 -8.45
N ARG A 25 10.33 -11.52 -7.65
CA ARG A 25 11.21 -12.61 -8.07
C ARG A 25 10.42 -13.60 -8.91
N LYS A 26 11.13 -14.31 -9.79
CA LYS A 26 10.51 -15.33 -10.64
C LYS A 26 9.96 -16.45 -9.76
N GLY A 27 8.64 -16.63 -9.79
CA GLY A 27 7.94 -17.68 -9.04
C GLY A 27 7.19 -17.19 -7.82
N ASP A 28 7.38 -15.95 -7.36
CA ASP A 28 6.67 -15.41 -6.18
C ASP A 28 5.15 -15.40 -6.36
N LEU A 29 4.69 -15.24 -7.61
CA LEU A 29 3.27 -15.24 -7.95
C LEU A 29 2.73 -16.64 -8.34
N LYS A 30 3.56 -17.68 -8.25
CA LYS A 30 3.18 -19.04 -8.67
C LYS A 30 2.13 -19.58 -7.70
N GLY A 31 0.96 -19.92 -8.22
CA GLY A 31 -0.14 -20.48 -7.43
C GLY A 31 -1.11 -19.45 -6.86
N ILE A 32 -0.88 -18.15 -7.06
CA ILE A 32 -1.86 -17.12 -6.75
C ILE A 32 -3.03 -17.25 -7.73
N PRO A 33 -4.28 -17.42 -7.27
CA PRO A 33 -5.45 -17.53 -8.15
C PRO A 33 -5.64 -16.26 -8.97
N ILE A 34 -5.86 -16.42 -10.27
CA ILE A 34 -6.21 -15.32 -11.16
C ILE A 34 -7.73 -15.14 -11.09
N LEU A 35 -8.18 -14.00 -10.57
CA LEU A 35 -9.57 -13.60 -10.62
C LEU A 35 -9.86 -12.96 -11.98
N THR A 36 -10.80 -13.53 -12.73
CA THR A 36 -11.23 -12.99 -14.03
C THR A 36 -12.67 -12.48 -13.93
N HIS A 37 -12.94 -11.34 -14.57
CA HIS A 37 -14.26 -10.73 -14.64
C HIS A 37 -14.77 -10.71 -16.08
N PRO A 38 -16.09 -10.77 -16.32
CA PRO A 38 -16.66 -10.67 -17.66
C PRO A 38 -16.26 -9.36 -18.35
N LYS A 39 -15.92 -9.42 -19.64
CA LYS A 39 -15.58 -8.23 -20.44
C LYS A 39 -16.73 -7.23 -20.58
N LEU A 40 -17.98 -7.69 -20.44
CA LEU A 40 -19.20 -6.89 -20.58
C LEU A 40 -19.62 -6.21 -19.27
N LEU A 41 -18.77 -6.20 -18.25
CA LEU A 41 -19.05 -5.46 -17.03
C LEU A 41 -19.00 -3.96 -17.33
N GLU A 42 -20.14 -3.27 -17.23
CA GLU A 42 -20.18 -1.82 -17.33
C GLU A 42 -19.54 -1.19 -16.08
N LEU A 43 -18.35 -0.63 -16.24
CA LEU A 43 -17.66 0.11 -15.19
C LEU A 43 -18.08 1.57 -15.21
N PRO A 44 -18.14 2.26 -14.05
CA PRO A 44 -18.43 3.67 -14.02
C PRO A 44 -17.31 4.47 -14.68
N GLN A 45 -17.66 5.63 -15.24
CA GLN A 45 -16.69 6.56 -15.83
C GLN A 45 -15.69 7.08 -14.78
N GLU A 46 -16.13 7.23 -13.53
CA GLU A 46 -15.33 7.66 -12.39
C GLU A 46 -15.58 6.77 -11.18
N PHE A 47 -14.52 6.47 -10.42
CA PHE A 47 -14.61 5.67 -9.21
C PHE A 47 -13.65 6.19 -8.15
N ASP A 48 -14.16 6.41 -6.94
CA ASP A 48 -13.38 6.73 -5.75
C ASP A 48 -13.79 5.77 -4.62
N ALA A 49 -12.83 4.98 -4.14
CA ALA A 49 -13.06 4.02 -3.05
C ALA A 49 -13.57 4.70 -1.77
N ARG A 50 -13.16 5.94 -1.49
CA ARG A 50 -13.60 6.70 -0.32
C ARG A 50 -15.09 7.08 -0.41
N VAL A 51 -15.59 7.25 -1.63
CA VAL A 51 -17.01 7.55 -1.90
C VAL A 51 -17.82 6.25 -1.95
N ALA A 52 -17.26 5.18 -2.51
CA ALA A 52 -17.91 3.87 -2.57
C ALA A 52 -18.08 3.23 -1.17
N TRP A 53 -17.13 3.46 -0.27
CA TRP A 53 -17.15 2.95 1.11
C TRP A 53 -16.94 4.08 2.13
N PRO A 54 -17.91 4.99 2.30
CA PRO A 54 -17.75 6.21 3.10
C PRO A 54 -17.61 5.92 4.60
N ASN A 55 -18.11 4.76 5.06
CA ASN A 55 -17.97 4.33 6.44
C ASN A 55 -16.59 3.72 6.76
N CYS A 56 -15.73 3.54 5.74
CA CYS A 56 -14.38 3.01 5.89
C CYS A 56 -13.35 4.13 5.98
N SER A 57 -13.10 4.60 7.21
CA SER A 57 -12.21 5.74 7.46
C SER A 57 -10.74 5.45 7.13
N THR A 58 -10.36 4.18 7.01
CA THR A 58 -9.01 3.76 6.66
C THR A 58 -8.64 4.14 5.22
N ILE A 59 -9.59 4.11 4.28
CA ILE A 59 -9.32 4.31 2.84
C ILE A 59 -8.79 5.71 2.54
N GLY A 60 -9.27 6.71 3.28
CA GLY A 60 -8.84 8.10 3.13
C GLY A 60 -7.62 8.48 3.97
N ARG A 61 -7.13 7.58 4.82
CA ARG A 61 -6.06 7.88 5.77
C ARG A 61 -4.70 7.78 5.07
N ILE A 62 -3.93 8.86 5.13
CA ILE A 62 -2.56 8.90 4.58
C ILE A 62 -1.55 8.64 5.69
N LEU A 63 -0.70 7.64 5.51
CA LEU A 63 0.40 7.33 6.42
C LEU A 63 1.75 7.89 5.93
N ASP A 64 2.73 7.94 6.83
CA ASP A 64 4.08 8.41 6.54
C ASP A 64 5.12 7.31 6.85
N GLN A 65 5.81 6.84 5.81
CA GLN A 65 6.91 5.86 5.93
C GLN A 65 8.19 6.44 6.56
N GLY A 66 8.24 7.75 6.78
CA GLY A 66 9.38 8.45 7.34
C GLY A 66 10.59 8.45 6.41
N HIS A 67 11.76 8.14 6.96
CA HIS A 67 13.04 8.03 6.23
C HIS A 67 13.44 6.57 5.93
N CYS A 68 12.48 5.65 6.00
CA CYS A 68 12.67 4.23 5.72
C CYS A 68 12.14 3.88 4.34
N GLY A 69 12.76 2.91 3.67
CA GLY A 69 12.25 2.29 2.44
C GLY A 69 11.16 1.27 2.74
N SER A 70 10.16 1.65 3.52
CA SER A 70 9.11 0.75 4.00
C SER A 70 7.81 0.84 3.18
N CYS A 71 7.82 1.51 2.02
CA CYS A 71 6.64 1.70 1.17
C CYS A 71 5.94 0.38 0.80
N TRP A 72 6.70 -0.70 0.59
CA TRP A 72 6.16 -2.02 0.30
C TRP A 72 5.28 -2.55 1.44
N ALA A 73 5.68 -2.32 2.70
CA ALA A 73 4.95 -2.75 3.89
C ALA A 73 3.74 -1.84 4.14
N PHE A 74 3.91 -0.52 3.98
CA PHE A 74 2.85 0.46 4.15
C PHE A 74 1.73 0.23 3.13
N GLY A 75 2.04 0.14 1.84
CA GLY A 75 1.03 -0.10 0.80
C GLY A 75 0.25 -1.41 0.99
N ALA A 76 0.91 -2.47 1.47
CA ALA A 76 0.26 -3.73 1.79
C ALA A 76 -0.70 -3.61 3.00
N VAL A 77 -0.23 -2.98 4.08
CA VAL A 77 -0.99 -2.82 5.33
C VAL A 77 -2.16 -1.86 5.18
N GLU A 78 -1.97 -0.74 4.47
CA GLU A 78 -3.04 0.22 4.13
C GLU A 78 -4.15 -0.50 3.35
N SER A 79 -3.79 -1.22 2.28
CA SER A 79 -4.75 -1.98 1.47
C SER A 79 -5.47 -3.09 2.26
N LEU A 80 -4.77 -3.76 3.17
CA LEU A 80 -5.36 -4.82 3.98
C LEU A 80 -6.32 -4.26 5.03
N SER A 81 -5.95 -3.16 5.69
CA SER A 81 -6.84 -2.41 6.60
C SER A 81 -8.14 -2.00 5.91
N ASP A 82 -8.06 -1.49 4.68
CA ASP A 82 -9.23 -1.12 3.89
C ASP A 82 -10.12 -2.33 3.58
N ARG A 83 -9.51 -3.45 3.19
CA ARG A 83 -10.23 -4.69 2.92
C ARG A 83 -10.92 -5.26 4.15
N PHE A 84 -10.36 -5.07 5.36
CA PHE A 84 -11.06 -5.44 6.59
C PHE A 84 -12.36 -4.67 6.77
N CYS A 85 -12.36 -3.37 6.47
CA CYS A 85 -13.57 -2.58 6.52
C CYS A 85 -14.55 -2.94 5.40
N ILE A 86 -14.08 -3.02 4.15
CA ILE A 86 -14.92 -3.32 2.97
C ILE A 86 -15.63 -4.67 3.10
N HIS A 87 -14.94 -5.71 3.58
CA HIS A 87 -15.48 -7.07 3.63
C HIS A 87 -16.13 -7.43 4.96
N TYR A 88 -15.67 -6.88 6.08
CA TYR A 88 -16.12 -7.28 7.42
C TYR A 88 -16.75 -6.13 8.23
N GLY A 89 -16.76 -4.90 7.70
CA GLY A 89 -17.23 -3.72 8.44
C GLY A 89 -16.30 -3.29 9.58
N LEU A 90 -15.06 -3.80 9.63
CA LEU A 90 -14.10 -3.54 10.70
C LEU A 90 -13.15 -2.40 10.33
N ASN A 91 -13.35 -1.23 10.95
CA ASN A 91 -12.46 -0.06 10.81
C ASN A 91 -11.22 -0.20 11.68
N ILE A 92 -10.24 -1.00 11.22
CA ILE A 92 -9.01 -1.28 11.97
C ILE A 92 -7.77 -0.81 11.24
N SER A 93 -6.83 -0.20 11.97
CA SER A 93 -5.50 0.12 11.47
C SER A 93 -4.55 -1.01 11.84
N LEU A 94 -3.99 -1.68 10.85
CA LEU A 94 -3.00 -2.73 11.03
C LEU A 94 -1.60 -2.12 11.19
N SER A 95 -0.68 -2.86 11.82
CA SER A 95 0.67 -2.37 12.12
C SER A 95 1.62 -2.55 10.94
N ALA A 96 1.99 -1.44 10.28
CA ALA A 96 3.02 -1.48 9.24
C ALA A 96 4.40 -1.86 9.81
N ASN A 97 4.67 -1.51 11.07
CA ASN A 97 5.92 -1.86 11.73
C ASN A 97 6.02 -3.36 12.02
N ASP A 98 4.90 -4.02 12.34
CA ASP A 98 4.88 -5.47 12.52
C ASP A 98 5.24 -6.18 11.20
N LEU A 99 4.60 -5.79 10.09
CA LEU A 99 4.97 -6.35 8.78
C LEU A 99 6.43 -6.03 8.40
N LEU A 100 6.90 -4.81 8.68
CA LEU A 100 8.27 -4.40 8.38
C LEU A 100 9.31 -5.20 9.18
N ALA A 101 9.05 -5.45 10.46
CA ALA A 101 10.02 -6.01 11.41
C ALA A 101 9.88 -7.53 11.64
N CYS A 102 8.72 -8.12 11.33
CA CYS A 102 8.38 -9.51 11.68
C CYS A 102 8.07 -10.41 10.48
N CYS A 103 8.26 -9.94 9.22
CA CYS A 103 8.11 -10.74 7.99
C CYS A 103 9.23 -11.81 7.81
N GLY A 104 9.34 -12.73 8.77
CA GLY A 104 10.21 -13.91 8.69
C GLY A 104 11.71 -13.61 8.58
N PHE A 105 12.44 -14.43 7.82
CA PHE A 105 13.90 -14.32 7.69
C PHE A 105 14.38 -13.12 6.84
N LEU A 106 13.46 -12.41 6.17
CA LEU A 106 13.75 -11.37 5.19
C LEU A 106 13.14 -10.01 5.60
N CYS A 107 12.95 -9.75 6.89
CA CYS A 107 12.44 -8.46 7.37
C CYS A 107 13.24 -7.28 6.78
N GLY A 108 12.53 -6.31 6.20
CA GLY A 108 13.13 -5.17 5.50
C GLY A 108 13.53 -5.42 4.03
N ASP A 109 13.25 -6.60 3.46
CA ASP A 109 13.54 -6.99 2.08
C ASP A 109 12.26 -7.14 1.24
N GLY A 110 11.53 -6.04 1.04
CA GLY A 110 10.36 -5.97 0.14
C GLY A 110 10.58 -5.10 -1.08
#